data_AF-A0A355SL48-F1
#
_entry.id   AF-A0A355SL48-F1
#
_cell.length_a   1.000
_cell.length_b   1.000
_cell.length_c   1.000
_cell.angle_alpha   90.00
_cell.angle_beta   90.00
_cell.angle_gamma   90.00
#
_symmetry.space_group_name_H-M   'P 1'
#
loop_
_entity.id
_entity.type
_entity.pdbx_description
1 polymer ?
#
loop_
_entity_poly.entity_id
_entity_poly.type
_entity_poly.pdbx_seq_one_letter_code
_entity_poly.pdbx_strand_id
1 'polypeptide(L)'
;EVLKHSFYHAFKISIYVFIITLAINIIIYFTGSHMFAKLFLKDSILQPIVLSFIGLIPNCAASVAITEIFLKGGITFGSAIAGLSSSAGLGLIVLLKEAKSKKRIFNIIFLLVLYSSIAGIILNRILPSNYLYMILH
;
A
#
# COMPACT_ATOMS: atom_id res chain seq x y z
N GLU A 1 10.73 28.43 -14.01
CA GLU A 1 11.65 27.28 -14.08
C GLU A 1 11.28 26.13 -13.12
N VAL A 2 10.71 26.42 -11.94
CA VAL A 2 10.29 25.42 -10.94
C VAL A 2 9.16 24.48 -11.42
N LEU A 3 8.26 24.96 -12.29
CA LEU A 3 7.12 24.17 -12.79
C LEU A 3 7.53 22.99 -13.70
N LYS A 4 8.59 23.17 -14.52
CA LYS A 4 9.02 22.15 -15.51
C LYS A 4 9.60 20.90 -14.83
N HIS A 5 10.25 21.09 -13.68
CA HIS A 5 10.85 20.02 -12.89
C HIS A 5 9.81 19.17 -12.14
N SER A 6 8.80 19.80 -11.52
CA SER A 6 7.70 19.07 -10.88
C SER A 6 6.84 18.30 -11.87
N PHE A 7 6.60 18.85 -13.07
CA PHE A 7 5.79 18.17 -14.08
C PHE A 7 6.45 16.89 -14.60
N TYR A 8 7.77 16.90 -14.82
CA TYR A 8 8.50 15.72 -15.26
C TYR A 8 8.48 14.60 -14.20
N HIS A 9 8.59 14.97 -12.92
CA HIS A 9 8.50 14.01 -11.82
C HIS A 9 7.09 13.42 -11.70
N ALA A 10 6.05 14.27 -11.76
CA ALA A 10 4.66 13.84 -11.74
C ALA A 10 4.30 12.93 -12.92
N PHE A 11 4.76 13.28 -14.13
CA PHE A 11 4.55 12.47 -15.33
C PHE A 11 5.23 11.11 -15.22
N LYS A 12 6.45 11.05 -14.68
CA LYS A 12 7.17 9.79 -14.46
C LYS A 12 6.48 8.89 -13.43
N ILE A 13 5.94 9.46 -12.35
CA ILE A 13 5.12 8.72 -11.38
C ILE A 13 3.84 8.20 -12.03
N SER A 14 3.17 9.03 -12.83
CA SER A 14 1.94 8.64 -13.53
C SER A 14 2.19 7.51 -14.53
N ILE A 15 3.28 7.57 -15.30
CA ILE A 15 3.69 6.47 -16.21
C ILE A 15 4.00 5.19 -15.43
N TYR A 16 4.68 5.30 -14.28
CA TYR A 16 5.05 4.14 -13.47
C TYR A 16 3.83 3.47 -12.86
N VAL A 17 2.92 4.27 -12.31
CA VAL A 17 1.62 3.81 -11.83
C VAL A 17 0.87 3.13 -12.97
N PHE A 18 0.72 3.77 -14.13
CA PHE A 18 0.03 3.19 -15.29
C PHE A 18 0.60 1.85 -15.73
N ILE A 19 1.93 1.67 -15.71
CA ILE A 19 2.56 0.40 -16.03
C ILE A 19 2.25 -0.66 -14.96
N ILE A 20 2.31 -0.30 -13.66
CA ILE A 20 1.97 -1.20 -12.57
C ILE A 20 0.49 -1.59 -12.61
N THR A 21 -0.40 -0.61 -12.78
CA THR A 21 -1.83 -0.79 -13.04
C THR A 21 -2.06 -1.82 -14.13
N LEU A 22 -1.44 -1.60 -15.30
CA LEU A 22 -1.61 -2.43 -16.48
C LEU A 22 -1.09 -3.85 -16.22
N ALA A 23 0.09 -3.98 -15.60
CA ALA A 23 0.68 -5.25 -15.24
C ALA A 23 -0.23 -6.02 -14.27
N ILE A 24 -0.69 -5.39 -13.17
CA ILE A 24 -1.61 -6.00 -12.21
C ILE A 24 -2.90 -6.43 -12.90
N ASN A 25 -3.47 -5.58 -13.76
CA ASN A 25 -4.71 -5.87 -14.48
C ASN A 25 -4.55 -7.06 -15.46
N ILE A 26 -3.43 -7.14 -16.18
CA ILE A 26 -3.09 -8.29 -17.04
C ILE A 26 -2.89 -9.57 -16.22
N ILE A 27 -2.17 -9.49 -15.11
CA ILE A 27 -1.94 -10.68 -14.26
C ILE A 27 -3.28 -11.11 -13.63
N ILE A 28 -4.18 -10.20 -13.24
CA ILE A 28 -5.54 -10.53 -12.78
C ILE A 28 -6.37 -11.17 -13.89
N TYR A 29 -6.27 -10.65 -15.13
CA TYR A 29 -6.95 -11.21 -16.29
C TYR A 29 -6.51 -12.66 -16.57
N PHE A 30 -5.21 -12.95 -16.45
CA PHE A 30 -4.67 -14.31 -16.65
C PHE A 30 -4.88 -15.25 -15.46
N THR A 31 -4.75 -14.74 -14.22
CA THR A 31 -4.79 -15.55 -12.99
C THR A 31 -6.23 -15.74 -12.48
N GLY A 32 -7.17 -14.91 -12.92
CA GLY A 32 -8.53 -14.85 -12.41
C GLY A 32 -8.61 -14.11 -11.06
N SER A 33 -9.71 -13.39 -10.83
CA SER A 33 -9.95 -12.61 -9.60
C SER A 33 -9.82 -13.42 -8.32
N HIS A 34 -10.19 -14.71 -8.36
CA HIS A 34 -10.16 -15.62 -7.23
C HIS A 34 -8.74 -16.06 -6.82
N MET A 35 -7.84 -16.35 -7.76
CA MET A 35 -6.49 -16.78 -7.41
C MET A 35 -5.61 -15.60 -7.00
N PHE A 36 -5.85 -14.41 -7.54
CA PHE A 36 -5.15 -13.19 -7.15
C PHE A 36 -5.44 -12.80 -5.69
N ALA A 37 -6.70 -12.90 -5.28
CA ALA A 37 -7.11 -12.75 -3.89
C ALA A 37 -6.44 -13.78 -2.97
N LYS A 38 -6.29 -15.03 -3.43
CA LYS A 38 -5.59 -16.09 -2.69
C LYS A 38 -4.08 -15.84 -2.58
N LEU A 39 -3.45 -15.37 -3.66
CA LEU A 39 -2.04 -14.99 -3.73
C LEU A 39 -1.71 -13.85 -2.77
N PHE A 40 -2.63 -12.90 -2.60
CA PHE A 40 -2.50 -11.82 -1.63
C PHE A 40 -3.01 -12.15 -0.22
N LEU A 41 -3.34 -13.43 0.05
CA LEU A 41 -3.87 -13.91 1.33
C LEU A 41 -5.08 -13.10 1.81
N LYS A 42 -6.05 -12.84 0.93
CA LYS A 42 -7.34 -12.22 1.29
C LYS A 42 -7.94 -12.94 2.51
N ASP A 43 -8.38 -12.15 3.49
CA ASP A 43 -8.89 -12.57 4.82
C ASP A 43 -7.85 -13.09 5.82
N SER A 44 -6.56 -13.11 5.48
CA SER A 44 -5.51 -13.45 6.44
C SER A 44 -5.01 -12.24 7.22
N ILE A 45 -4.69 -12.46 8.48
CA ILE A 45 -4.11 -11.46 9.41
C ILE A 45 -2.73 -10.98 8.92
N LEU A 46 -2.10 -11.75 8.01
CA LEU A 46 -0.81 -11.42 7.40
C LEU A 46 -0.91 -10.35 6.30
N GLN A 47 -2.10 -10.13 5.73
CA GLN A 47 -2.28 -9.19 4.62
C GLN A 47 -2.01 -7.72 5.01
N PRO A 48 -2.56 -7.19 6.13
CA PRO A 48 -2.24 -5.83 6.60
C PRO A 48 -0.75 -5.61 6.87
N ILE A 49 -0.05 -6.66 7.34
CA ILE A 49 1.38 -6.59 7.65
C ILE A 49 2.18 -6.42 6.36
N VAL A 50 1.93 -7.27 5.36
CA VAL A 50 2.62 -7.18 4.06
C VAL A 50 2.35 -5.84 3.37
N LEU A 51 1.09 -5.37 3.39
CA LEU A 51 0.74 -4.07 2.84
C LEU A 51 1.34 -2.90 3.60
N SER A 52 1.52 -3.03 4.92
CA SER A 52 2.25 -2.06 5.72
C SER A 52 3.72 -1.95 5.26
N PHE A 53 4.38 -3.08 4.98
CA PHE A 53 5.73 -3.03 4.39
C PHE A 53 5.76 -2.43 2.97
N ILE A 54 4.76 -2.70 2.13
CA ILE A 54 4.64 -2.07 0.81
C ILE A 54 4.39 -0.56 0.95
N GLY A 55 3.63 -0.15 1.96
CA GLY A 55 3.34 1.26 2.26
C GLY A 55 4.55 2.04 2.76
N LEU A 56 5.58 1.39 3.30
CA LEU A 56 6.84 2.04 3.65
C LEU A 56 7.58 2.64 2.45
N ILE A 57 7.24 2.21 1.22
CA ILE A 57 7.81 2.79 0.01
C ILE A 57 7.40 4.26 -0.06
N PRO A 58 8.33 5.21 0.12
CA PRO A 58 8.00 6.62 0.26
C PRO A 58 7.65 7.22 -1.10
N ASN A 59 6.37 7.19 -1.51
CA ASN A 59 5.87 7.92 -2.68
C ASN A 59 4.34 7.89 -2.83
N CYS A 60 3.80 8.81 -3.63
CA CYS A 60 2.45 8.77 -4.21
C CYS A 60 2.18 7.44 -4.96
N ALA A 61 3.22 6.84 -5.56
CA ALA A 61 3.10 5.59 -6.31
C ALA A 61 2.65 4.40 -5.46
N ALA A 62 3.10 4.30 -4.20
CA ALA A 62 2.71 3.21 -3.30
C ALA A 62 1.23 3.30 -2.94
N SER A 63 0.74 4.52 -2.65
CA SER A 63 -0.66 4.78 -2.37
C SER A 63 -1.56 4.36 -3.54
N VAL A 64 -1.22 4.78 -4.77
CA VAL A 64 -2.03 4.44 -5.94
C VAL A 64 -2.03 2.93 -6.21
N ALA A 65 -0.87 2.27 -6.11
CA ALA A 65 -0.79 0.81 -6.29
C ALA A 65 -1.65 0.06 -5.26
N ILE A 66 -1.64 0.48 -3.99
CA ILE A 66 -2.47 -0.12 -2.93
C ILE A 66 -3.96 0.11 -3.21
N THR A 67 -4.35 1.34 -3.56
CA THR A 67 -5.74 1.68 -3.90
C THR A 67 -6.23 0.87 -5.10
N GLU A 68 -5.38 0.65 -6.08
CA GLU A 68 -5.74 -0.10 -7.28
C GLU A 68 -5.96 -1.59 -7.03
N ILE A 69 -5.08 -2.22 -6.25
CA ILE A 69 -5.27 -3.62 -5.83
C ILE A 69 -6.53 -3.74 -4.97
N PHE A 70 -6.86 -2.71 -4.17
CA PHE A 70 -8.10 -2.63 -3.41
C PHE A 70 -9.33 -2.53 -4.32
N LEU A 71 -9.33 -1.64 -5.32
CA LEU A 71 -10.43 -1.49 -6.29
C LEU A 71 -10.65 -2.77 -7.12
N LYS A 72 -9.58 -3.51 -7.40
CA LYS A 72 -9.64 -4.82 -8.07
C LYS A 72 -10.07 -5.96 -7.14
N GLY A 73 -10.26 -5.69 -5.85
CA GLY A 73 -10.71 -6.66 -4.85
C GLY A 73 -9.67 -7.70 -4.41
N GLY A 74 -8.39 -7.42 -4.65
CA GLY A 74 -7.27 -8.26 -4.25
C GLY A 74 -6.94 -8.17 -2.75
N ILE A 75 -7.26 -7.06 -2.09
CA ILE A 75 -6.94 -6.80 -0.67
C ILE A 75 -8.16 -6.32 0.13
N THR A 76 -8.16 -6.54 1.45
CA THR A 76 -9.22 -6.03 2.33
C THR A 76 -9.06 -4.54 2.62
N PHE A 77 -10.16 -3.88 3.00
CA PHE A 77 -10.16 -2.46 3.36
C PHE A 77 -9.18 -2.17 4.50
N GLY A 78 -9.18 -2.99 5.56
CA GLY A 78 -8.24 -2.86 6.67
C GLY A 78 -6.78 -2.95 6.24
N SER A 79 -6.48 -3.80 5.25
CA SER A 79 -5.13 -3.95 4.71
C SER A 79 -4.70 -2.77 3.84
N ALA A 80 -5.62 -2.19 3.06
CA ALA A 80 -5.37 -0.95 2.32
C ALA A 80 -5.06 0.20 3.28
N ILE A 81 -5.85 0.35 4.35
CA ILE A 81 -5.61 1.38 5.37
C ILE A 81 -4.30 1.15 6.12
N ALA A 82 -3.94 -0.10 6.45
CA ALA A 82 -2.63 -0.40 7.06
C ALA A 82 -1.46 0.05 6.18
N GLY A 83 -1.51 -0.28 4.88
CA GLY A 83 -0.48 0.13 3.93
C GLY A 83 -0.43 1.66 3.77
N LEU A 84 -1.57 2.30 3.54
CA LEU A 84 -1.64 3.75 3.41
C LEU A 84 -1.21 4.50 4.68
N SER A 85 -1.56 3.97 5.85
CA SER A 85 -1.18 4.57 7.15
C SER A 85 0.32 4.44 7.44
N SER A 86 0.95 3.36 6.97
CA SER A 86 2.39 3.14 7.18
C SER A 86 3.29 3.96 6.24
N SER A 87 2.70 4.62 5.24
CA SER A 87 3.39 5.55 4.37
C SER A 87 3.80 6.80 5.15
N ALA A 88 5.05 6.80 5.62
CA ALA A 88 5.70 7.96 6.26
C ALA A 88 6.14 9.05 5.26
N GLY A 89 5.90 8.87 3.96
CA GLY A 89 6.21 9.84 2.91
C GLY A 89 7.69 10.27 2.86
N LEU A 90 7.93 11.52 2.45
CA LEU A 90 9.27 12.13 2.46
C LEU A 90 9.85 12.28 3.88
N GLY A 91 8.99 12.23 4.91
CA GLY A 91 9.40 12.28 6.31
C GLY A 91 10.37 11.15 6.66
N LEU A 92 10.20 9.96 6.10
CA LEU A 92 11.11 8.83 6.32
C LEU A 92 12.51 9.08 5.73
N ILE A 93 12.57 9.70 4.55
CA ILE A 93 13.83 10.01 3.86
C ILE A 93 14.60 11.10 4.61
N VAL A 94 13.90 12.13 5.09
CA VAL A 94 14.49 13.19 5.94
C VAL A 94 14.99 12.59 7.26
N LEU A 95 14.22 11.69 7.87
CA LEU A 95 14.61 11.02 9.10
C LEU A 95 15.86 10.14 8.92
N LEU A 96 15.95 9.42 7.79
CA LEU A 96 17.14 8.65 7.41
C LEU A 96 18.37 9.53 7.22
N LYS A 97 18.17 10.76 6.72
CA LYS A 97 19.25 11.71 6.45
C LYS A 97 19.75 12.41 7.71
N GLU A 98 18.85 12.78 8.63
CA GLU A 98 19.16 13.48 9.88
C GLU A 98 19.61 12.54 11.00
N ALA A 99 19.09 11.31 11.04
CA ALA A 99 19.40 10.40 12.14
C ALA A 99 20.77 9.75 11.97
N LYS A 100 21.73 10.17 12.81
CA LYS A 100 23.07 9.55 12.92
C LYS A 100 23.04 8.10 13.41
N SER A 101 21.97 7.65 14.07
CA SER A 101 21.86 6.30 14.65
C SER A 101 20.83 5.45 13.91
N LYS A 102 21.33 4.43 13.20
CA LYS A 102 20.51 3.42 12.50
C LYS A 102 19.50 2.71 13.41
N LYS A 103 19.83 2.56 14.71
CA LYS A 103 18.93 1.94 15.70
C LYS A 103 17.65 2.75 15.92
N ARG A 104 17.72 4.09 15.93
CA ARG A 104 16.53 4.96 16.10
C ARG A 104 15.59 4.88 14.89
N ILE A 105 16.16 4.91 13.69
CA ILE A 105 15.39 4.77 12.45
C ILE A 105 14.65 3.44 12.43
N PHE A 106 15.36 2.34 12.73
CA PHE A 106 14.76 1.01 12.74
C PHE A 106 13.61 0.92 13.76
N ASN A 107 13.80 1.46 14.97
CA ASN A 107 12.73 1.52 15.97
C ASN A 107 11.50 2.28 15.47
N ILE A 108 11.69 3.44 14.82
CA ILE A 108 10.57 4.26 14.34
C ILE A 108 9.82 3.56 13.21
N ILE A 109 10.55 2.96 12.27
CA ILE A 109 9.95 2.15 11.20
C ILE A 109 9.16 0.98 11.79
N PHE A 110 9.77 0.27 12.74
CA PHE A 110 9.14 -0.87 13.41
C PHE A 110 7.86 -0.46 14.14
N LEU A 111 7.90 0.64 14.91
CA LEU A 111 6.72 1.20 15.58
C LEU A 111 5.62 1.60 14.60
N LEU A 112 5.97 2.21 13.47
CA LEU A 112 5.01 2.57 12.43
C LEU A 112 4.33 1.34 11.84
N VAL A 113 5.12 0.35 11.40
CA VAL A 113 4.58 -0.90 10.84
C VAL A 113 3.70 -1.61 11.85
N LEU A 114 4.14 -1.64 13.12
CA LEU A 114 3.40 -2.28 14.20
C LEU A 114 2.04 -1.60 14.40
N TYR A 115 2.03 -0.27 14.56
CA TYR A 115 0.79 0.47 14.80
C TYR A 115 -0.16 0.43 13.60
N SER A 116 0.35 0.61 12.38
CA SER A 116 -0.45 0.54 11.16
C SER A 116 -0.99 -0.87 10.89
N SER A 117 -0.21 -1.92 11.18
CA SER A 117 -0.68 -3.31 11.08
C SER A 117 -1.77 -3.60 12.12
N ILE A 118 -1.60 -3.16 13.37
CA ILE A 118 -2.62 -3.29 14.42
C ILE A 118 -3.91 -2.57 14.01
N ALA A 119 -3.81 -1.32 13.53
CA ALA A 119 -4.95 -0.57 13.04
C ALA A 119 -5.67 -1.30 11.89
N GLY A 120 -4.92 -1.86 10.94
CA GLY A 120 -5.49 -2.65 9.84
C GLY A 120 -6.17 -3.94 10.28
N ILE A 121 -5.58 -4.65 11.24
CA ILE A 121 -6.16 -5.88 11.81
C ILE A 121 -7.45 -5.55 12.57
N ILE A 122 -7.47 -4.47 13.36
CA ILE A 122 -8.67 -3.99 14.07
C ILE A 122 -9.76 -3.62 13.06
N LEU A 123 -9.41 -2.87 12.00
CA LEU A 123 -10.35 -2.52 10.94
C LEU A 123 -10.89 -3.76 10.21
N ASN A 124 -10.05 -4.76 9.95
CA ASN A 124 -10.48 -6.01 9.33
C ASN A 124 -11.41 -6.85 10.23
N ARG A 125 -11.34 -6.66 11.56
CA ARG A 125 -12.25 -7.28 12.54
C ARG A 125 -13.57 -6.53 12.69
N ILE A 126 -13.53 -5.20 12.65
CA ILE A 126 -14.71 -4.32 12.80
C ILE A 126 -15.53 -4.26 11.51
N LEU A 127 -14.85 -4.16 10.37
CA LEU A 127 -15.44 -4.25 9.04
C LEU A 127 -15.11 -5.65 8.51
N PRO A 128 -15.91 -6.69 8.85
CA PRO A 128 -15.73 -8.00 8.24
C PRO A 128 -15.80 -7.84 6.73
N SER A 129 -15.13 -8.75 6.03
CA SER A 129 -14.88 -8.81 4.59
C SER A 129 -16.09 -8.60 3.65
N ASN A 130 -17.29 -8.41 4.22
CA ASN A 130 -18.63 -8.25 3.65
C ASN A 130 -18.91 -7.00 2.83
N TYR A 131 -18.06 -5.98 2.89
CA TYR A 131 -18.35 -4.74 2.17
C TYR A 131 -18.04 -4.81 0.67
N LEU A 132 -17.07 -5.64 0.25
CA LEU A 132 -16.64 -5.68 -1.15
C LEU A 132 -17.48 -6.61 -2.04
N TYR A 133 -18.16 -7.61 -1.48
CA TYR A 133 -19.12 -8.44 -2.24
C TYR A 133 -20.51 -7.80 -2.35
N MET A 134 -20.79 -6.72 -1.62
CA MET A 134 -22.07 -6.00 -1.66
C MET A 134 -22.03 -4.71 -2.51
N ILE A 135 -20.85 -4.29 -2.98
CA ILE A 135 -20.68 -3.08 -3.82
C ILE A 135 -20.37 -3.43 -5.27
N LEU A 136 -19.80 -4.61 -5.52
CA LEU A 136 -19.38 -5.06 -6.86
C LEU A 136 -20.41 -5.99 -7.54
N HIS A 137 -21.56 -6.22 -6.89
CA HIS A 137 -22.75 -6.90 -7.40
C HIS A 137 -23.99 -6.16 -6.91
#